data_AF-A0A1I3PLL5-F1
#
_entry.id   AF-A0A1I3PLL5-F1
#
_cell.length_a   1.000
_cell.length_b   1.000
_cell.length_c   1.000
_cell.angle_alpha   90.00
_cell.angle_beta   90.00
_cell.angle_gamma   90.00
#
_symmetry.space_group_name_H-M   'P 1'
#
loop_
_entity.id
_entity.type
_entity.pdbx_description
1 polymer ?
#
loop_
_entity_poly.entity_id
_entity_poly.type
_entity_poly.pdbx_seq_one_letter_code
_entity_poly.pdbx_strand_id
1 'polypeptide(L)'
;MTGVGPALLPLAIGLVAIATAPAIAGELKGPGRFCGYSPIIDLKAGERIVTLEGGIHGGTFRWEGAFGTLEVDGIGWAAEPRGRKIKARTTGGQIRFAQKKVGHTYLVAIWNGRQGAAYFKSMHPLSAAQLAAIGRVLLFQEGEDPGRCDLKTIFSWDFE
;
A
#
# COMPACT_ATOMS: atom_id res chain seq x y z
N MET A 1 -19.19 48.96 50.01
CA MET A 1 -19.01 47.56 50.43
C MET A 1 -19.63 46.67 49.39
N THR A 2 -18.82 45.75 48.89
CA THR A 2 -19.01 44.82 47.76
C THR A 2 -19.99 43.69 48.07
N GLY A 3 -20.74 43.21 47.07
CA GLY A 3 -21.58 42.01 47.15
C GLY A 3 -21.89 41.43 45.77
N VAL A 4 -21.44 40.19 45.55
CA VAL A 4 -21.27 39.41 44.30
C VAL A 4 -22.58 39.00 43.61
N GLY A 5 -22.59 38.98 42.27
CA GLY A 5 -23.53 38.21 41.44
C GLY A 5 -22.77 37.35 40.41
N PRO A 6 -23.18 36.10 40.14
CA PRO A 6 -22.35 35.14 39.41
C PRO A 6 -22.38 35.42 37.90
N ALA A 7 -21.21 35.56 37.30
CA ALA A 7 -21.06 35.59 35.85
C ALA A 7 -21.15 34.16 35.31
N LEU A 8 -22.20 33.87 34.53
CA LEU A 8 -22.29 32.70 33.67
C LEU A 8 -21.26 32.84 32.55
N LEU A 9 -20.19 32.04 32.60
CA LEU A 9 -19.25 31.87 31.50
C LEU A 9 -19.89 30.99 30.42
N PRO A 10 -20.02 31.44 29.17
CA PRO A 10 -20.34 30.53 28.07
C PRO A 10 -19.09 29.67 27.80
N LEU A 11 -19.19 28.38 28.09
CA LEU A 11 -18.20 27.38 27.70
C LEU A 11 -18.29 27.22 26.17
N ALA A 12 -17.49 27.97 25.43
CA ALA A 12 -17.36 27.82 23.99
C ALA A 12 -16.69 26.46 23.70
N ILE A 13 -17.48 25.48 23.27
CA ILE A 13 -16.97 24.22 22.73
C ILE A 13 -16.32 24.56 21.38
N GLY A 14 -15.00 24.74 21.40
CA GLY A 14 -14.21 24.89 20.19
C GLY A 14 -14.22 23.59 19.41
N LEU A 15 -15.00 23.56 18.33
CA LEU A 15 -14.99 22.47 17.36
C LEU A 15 -13.64 22.51 16.63
N VAL A 16 -12.68 21.68 17.06
CA VAL A 16 -11.44 21.47 16.31
C VAL A 16 -11.80 20.75 15.02
N ALA A 17 -11.94 21.52 13.94
CA ALA A 17 -12.03 20.97 12.60
C ALA A 17 -10.67 20.35 12.27
N ILE A 18 -10.57 19.02 12.42
CA ILE A 18 -9.43 18.25 11.92
C ILE A 18 -9.51 18.36 10.40
N ALA A 19 -8.74 19.29 9.83
CA ALA A 19 -8.57 19.39 8.39
C ALA A 19 -7.76 18.16 7.94
N THR A 20 -8.44 17.08 7.57
CA THR A 20 -7.81 15.98 6.84
C THR A 20 -7.51 16.50 5.44
N ALA A 21 -6.32 17.07 5.26
CA ALA A 21 -5.84 17.39 3.93
C ALA A 21 -5.86 16.10 3.09
N PRO A 22 -6.51 16.08 1.92
CA PRO A 22 -6.47 14.91 1.05
C PRO A 22 -5.02 14.70 0.65
N ALA A 23 -4.49 13.50 0.93
CA ALA A 23 -3.18 13.12 0.45
C ALA A 23 -3.18 13.26 -1.09
N ILE A 24 -2.37 14.19 -1.60
CA ILE A 24 -2.28 14.42 -3.04
C ILE A 24 -1.73 13.13 -3.66
N ALA A 25 -2.55 12.48 -4.48
CA ALA A 25 -2.20 11.28 -5.21
C ALA A 25 -0.96 11.54 -6.09
N GLY A 26 0.20 11.14 -5.60
CA GLY A 26 1.46 11.25 -6.33
C GLY A 26 1.58 10.18 -7.41
N GLU A 27 1.90 10.58 -8.64
CA GLU A 27 2.39 9.66 -9.65
C GLU A 27 3.90 9.46 -9.46
N LEU A 28 4.35 8.21 -9.42
CA LEU A 28 5.77 7.85 -9.44
C LEU A 28 6.10 7.19 -10.76
N LYS A 29 7.08 7.73 -11.49
CA LYS A 29 7.55 7.17 -12.77
C LYS A 29 8.88 6.47 -12.58
N GLY A 30 9.03 5.31 -13.22
CA GLY A 30 10.29 4.60 -13.29
C GLY A 30 11.27 5.24 -14.30
N PRO A 31 12.58 4.96 -14.17
CA PRO A 31 13.18 4.06 -13.19
C PRO A 31 13.24 4.67 -11.78
N GLY A 32 12.94 3.86 -10.77
CA GLY A 32 12.93 4.32 -9.37
C GLY A 32 12.41 3.26 -8.43
N ARG A 33 12.61 3.42 -7.12
CA ARG A 33 12.13 2.49 -6.10
C ARG A 33 10.90 3.07 -5.41
N PHE A 34 9.80 2.35 -5.49
CA PHE A 34 8.60 2.58 -4.70
C PHE A 34 8.62 1.75 -3.42
N CYS A 35 8.26 2.36 -2.29
CA CYS A 35 8.19 1.69 -1.00
C CYS A 35 6.86 1.94 -0.29
N GLY A 36 5.79 1.27 -0.74
CA GLY A 36 4.47 1.36 -0.08
C GLY A 36 4.44 0.69 1.30
N TYR A 37 3.27 0.48 1.89
CA TYR A 37 3.09 -0.30 3.13
C TYR A 37 3.34 -1.82 2.96
N SER A 38 4.33 -2.24 2.16
CA SER A 38 4.56 -3.61 1.65
C SER A 38 3.67 -3.92 0.43
N PRO A 39 3.99 -3.35 -0.75
CA PRO A 39 5.20 -3.82 -1.45
C PRO A 39 6.30 -2.78 -1.76
N ILE A 40 7.53 -3.27 -1.91
CA ILE A 40 8.65 -2.57 -2.55
C ILE A 40 8.71 -2.98 -4.02
N ILE A 41 8.71 -1.99 -4.91
CA ILE A 41 8.74 -2.19 -6.35
C ILE A 41 9.85 -1.34 -6.96
N ASP A 42 10.85 -2.00 -7.53
CA ASP A 42 11.84 -1.35 -8.40
C ASP A 42 11.20 -1.11 -9.78
N LEU A 43 10.65 0.07 -10.00
CA LEU A 43 10.04 0.47 -11.27
C LEU A 43 11.11 0.48 -12.36
N LYS A 44 10.80 -0.15 -13.49
CA LYS A 44 11.59 -0.08 -14.72
C LYS A 44 11.21 1.16 -15.53
N ALA A 45 12.05 1.52 -16.50
CA ALA A 45 11.70 2.56 -17.46
C ALA A 45 10.35 2.24 -18.15
N GLY A 46 9.46 3.23 -18.23
CA GLY A 46 8.11 3.09 -18.78
C GLY A 46 7.07 2.48 -17.83
N GLU A 47 7.46 2.13 -16.59
CA GLU A 47 6.51 1.76 -15.55
C GLU A 47 6.17 2.96 -14.67
N ARG A 48 4.98 2.94 -14.08
CA ARG A 48 4.56 3.99 -13.14
C ARG A 48 3.56 3.47 -12.12
N ILE A 49 3.54 4.14 -10.98
CA ILE A 49 2.51 4.00 -9.95
C ILE A 49 1.65 5.26 -9.95
N VAL A 50 0.34 5.06 -9.96
CA VAL A 50 -0.68 6.12 -10.04
C VAL A 50 -1.70 5.89 -8.93
N THR A 51 -2.29 6.98 -8.43
CA THR A 51 -3.42 6.94 -7.49
C THR A 51 -3.05 6.23 -6.20
N LEU A 52 -2.35 6.92 -5.31
CA LEU A 52 -1.98 6.40 -4.01
C LEU A 52 -3.03 6.78 -2.97
N GLU A 53 -3.73 5.80 -2.40
CA GLU A 53 -4.47 5.96 -1.15
C GLU A 53 -3.79 5.14 -0.07
N GLY A 54 -3.72 5.67 1.16
CA GLY A 54 -2.98 5.04 2.24
C GLY A 54 -3.61 5.30 3.59
N GLY A 55 -3.38 4.37 4.51
CA GLY A 55 -3.68 4.47 5.93
C GLY A 55 -2.63 3.71 6.73
N ILE A 56 -2.73 3.74 8.06
CA ILE A 56 -1.65 3.39 9.00
C ILE A 56 -0.94 2.04 8.71
N HIS A 57 -1.65 1.01 8.25
CA HIS A 57 -1.06 -0.32 8.01
C HIS A 57 -1.16 -0.80 6.55
N GLY A 58 -1.57 0.05 5.61
CA GLY A 58 -1.84 -0.39 4.26
C GLY A 58 -2.19 0.73 3.29
N GLY A 59 -2.11 0.42 2.00
CA GLY A 59 -2.48 1.37 0.96
C GLY A 59 -2.84 0.67 -0.35
N THR A 60 -3.48 1.43 -1.22
CA THR A 60 -3.87 1.00 -2.56
C THR A 60 -3.21 1.88 -3.60
N PHE A 61 -2.86 1.25 -4.71
CA PHE A 61 -2.34 1.96 -5.86
C PHE A 61 -2.52 1.20 -7.16
N ARG A 62 -2.40 1.93 -8.27
CA ARG A 62 -2.43 1.36 -9.60
C ARG A 62 -1.02 1.31 -10.17
N TRP A 63 -0.60 0.14 -10.60
CA TRP A 63 0.71 -0.09 -11.20
C TRP A 63 0.57 -0.36 -12.70
N GLU A 64 1.25 0.45 -13.50
CA GLU A 64 1.22 0.37 -14.96
C GLU A 64 2.60 0.08 -15.53
N GLY A 65 2.61 -0.60 -16.68
CA GLY A 65 3.79 -0.78 -17.52
C GLY A 65 3.45 -1.51 -18.81
N ALA A 66 4.47 -2.00 -19.52
CA ALA A 66 4.28 -2.81 -20.72
C ALA A 66 3.52 -4.13 -20.45
N PHE A 67 3.46 -4.58 -19.20
CA PHE A 67 2.65 -5.73 -18.78
C PHE A 67 1.15 -5.42 -18.63
N GLY A 68 0.73 -4.16 -18.84
CA GLY A 68 -0.62 -3.68 -18.64
C GLY A 68 -0.78 -2.96 -17.30
N THR A 69 -1.95 -3.11 -16.68
CA THR A 69 -2.31 -2.45 -15.42
C THR A 69 -2.63 -3.48 -14.34
N LEU A 70 -2.24 -3.19 -13.10
CA LEU A 70 -2.62 -3.92 -11.90
C LEU A 70 -3.14 -2.93 -10.86
N GLU A 71 -4.26 -3.24 -10.23
CA GLU A 71 -4.62 -2.62 -8.95
C GLU A 71 -3.94 -3.40 -7.84
N VAL A 72 -3.33 -2.70 -6.89
CA VAL A 72 -2.50 -3.30 -5.86
C VAL A 72 -2.96 -2.82 -4.49
N ASP A 73 -3.24 -3.75 -3.60
CA ASP A 73 -3.34 -3.47 -2.17
C ASP A 73 -2.08 -3.96 -1.49
N GLY A 74 -1.35 -3.07 -0.81
CA GLY A 74 -0.24 -3.41 0.06
C GLY A 74 -0.66 -3.33 1.52
N ILE A 75 -0.30 -4.34 2.33
CA ILE A 75 -0.66 -4.43 3.74
C ILE A 75 0.57 -4.85 4.55
N GLY A 76 1.01 -3.99 5.46
CA GLY A 76 2.20 -4.19 6.30
C GLY A 76 1.93 -5.10 7.50
N TRP A 77 0.66 -5.17 7.92
CA TRP A 77 0.15 -6.01 9.00
C TRP A 77 -1.02 -6.91 8.55
N ALA A 78 -0.72 -7.87 7.69
CA ALA A 78 -1.65 -8.86 7.18
C ALA A 78 -1.53 -10.21 7.89
N ALA A 79 -2.65 -10.93 7.97
CA ALA A 79 -2.64 -12.38 8.14
C ALA A 79 -2.20 -13.08 6.85
N GLU A 80 -1.83 -14.37 6.93
CA GLU A 80 -1.52 -15.18 5.75
C GLU A 80 -2.70 -15.13 4.74
N PRO A 81 -2.45 -14.82 3.46
CA PRO A 81 -3.49 -14.87 2.43
C PRO A 81 -4.09 -16.27 2.27
N ARG A 82 -5.41 -16.35 2.08
CA ARG A 82 -6.09 -17.63 1.82
C ARG A 82 -5.89 -18.09 0.38
N GLY A 83 -5.62 -19.38 0.20
CA GLY A 83 -5.64 -20.06 -1.09
C GLY A 83 -4.51 -21.07 -1.26
N ARG A 84 -4.39 -21.61 -2.47
CA ARG A 84 -3.31 -22.56 -2.80
C ARG A 84 -1.98 -21.83 -2.96
N LYS A 85 -0.95 -22.24 -2.23
CA LYS A 85 0.43 -21.73 -2.41
C LYS A 85 1.04 -22.31 -3.69
N ILE A 86 1.77 -21.48 -4.43
CA ILE A 86 2.62 -21.92 -5.53
C ILE A 86 3.96 -22.36 -4.95
N LYS A 87 4.49 -23.50 -5.41
CA LYS A 87 5.76 -24.07 -4.91
C LYS A 87 6.95 -23.15 -5.18
N ALA A 88 6.98 -22.51 -6.36
CA ALA A 88 8.01 -21.54 -6.71
C ALA A 88 7.82 -20.22 -5.94
N ARG A 89 8.93 -19.69 -5.42
CA ARG A 89 8.99 -18.35 -4.79
C ARG A 89 9.14 -17.25 -5.85
N THR A 90 8.81 -16.02 -5.47
CA THR A 90 9.21 -14.83 -6.22
C THR A 90 10.73 -14.67 -6.17
N THR A 91 11.30 -13.78 -7.00
CA THR A 91 12.72 -13.42 -6.96
C THR A 91 13.14 -12.91 -5.58
N GLY A 92 12.23 -12.24 -4.86
CA GLY A 92 12.45 -11.79 -3.49
C GLY A 92 12.22 -12.84 -2.40
N GLY A 93 11.92 -14.09 -2.75
CA GLY A 93 11.68 -15.16 -1.79
C GLY A 93 10.26 -15.22 -1.22
N GLN A 94 9.34 -14.32 -1.61
CA GLN A 94 7.97 -14.29 -1.14
C GLN A 94 7.17 -15.52 -1.59
N ILE A 95 6.19 -15.88 -0.77
CA ILE A 95 5.20 -16.92 -1.06
C ILE A 95 4.17 -16.33 -2.02
N ARG A 96 4.08 -16.84 -3.24
CA ARG A 96 2.99 -16.49 -4.17
C ARG A 96 1.83 -17.48 -4.04
N PHE A 97 0.62 -16.97 -4.06
CA PHE A 97 -0.61 -17.78 -4.10
C PHE A 97 -1.11 -17.92 -5.54
N ALA A 98 -1.76 -19.04 -5.82
CA ALA A 98 -2.41 -19.29 -7.09
C ALA A 98 -3.48 -18.22 -7.34
N GLN A 99 -3.60 -17.80 -8.60
CA GLN A 99 -4.66 -16.90 -9.00
C GLN A 99 -6.03 -17.48 -8.64
N LYS A 100 -6.92 -16.62 -8.16
CA LYS A 100 -8.33 -16.93 -7.94
C LYS A 100 -9.23 -15.80 -8.45
N LYS A 101 -10.48 -16.12 -8.75
CA LYS A 101 -11.50 -15.12 -9.06
C LYS A 101 -12.20 -14.71 -7.75
N VAL A 102 -12.37 -13.41 -7.52
CA VAL A 102 -13.09 -12.82 -6.38
C VAL A 102 -14.06 -11.79 -6.93
N GLY A 103 -15.35 -12.11 -6.88
CA GLY A 103 -16.38 -11.33 -7.58
C GLY A 103 -16.08 -11.23 -9.08
N HIS A 104 -15.90 -10.01 -9.57
CA HIS A 104 -15.59 -9.71 -10.98
C HIS A 104 -14.09 -9.55 -11.27
N THR A 105 -13.22 -9.72 -10.28
CA THR A 105 -11.77 -9.54 -10.43
C THR A 105 -11.01 -10.85 -10.29
N TYR A 106 -9.84 -10.91 -10.92
CA TYR A 106 -8.84 -11.94 -10.70
C TYR A 106 -7.77 -11.39 -9.76
N LEU A 107 -7.36 -12.21 -8.81
CA LEU A 107 -6.46 -11.83 -7.74
C LEU A 107 -5.31 -12.83 -7.61
N VAL A 108 -4.10 -12.30 -7.44
CA VAL A 108 -2.92 -13.02 -6.95
C VAL A 108 -2.42 -12.32 -5.69
N ALA A 109 -2.04 -13.10 -4.68
CA ALA A 109 -1.41 -12.58 -3.48
C ALA A 109 0.06 -13.02 -3.40
N ILE A 110 0.90 -12.17 -2.81
CA ILE A 110 2.22 -12.55 -2.30
C ILE A 110 2.28 -12.25 -0.79
N TRP A 111 3.07 -13.04 -0.07
CA TRP A 111 3.23 -12.93 1.38
C TRP A 111 4.68 -13.19 1.77
N ASN A 112 5.23 -12.43 2.71
CA ASN A 112 6.61 -12.57 3.17
C ASN A 112 6.82 -13.71 4.18
N GLY A 113 5.78 -14.49 4.50
CA GLY A 113 5.84 -15.52 5.53
C GLY A 113 5.59 -15.01 6.95
N ARG A 114 5.31 -13.71 7.10
CA ARG A 114 5.09 -13.04 8.39
C ARG A 114 3.86 -12.14 8.32
N GLN A 115 4.03 -10.82 8.27
CA GLN A 115 2.94 -9.85 8.30
C GLN A 115 2.82 -9.02 7.02
N GLY A 116 3.81 -9.03 6.12
CA GLY A 116 3.71 -8.28 4.87
C GLY A 116 2.96 -9.08 3.81
N ALA A 117 1.92 -8.50 3.21
CA ALA A 117 1.22 -9.08 2.07
C ALA A 117 0.85 -8.02 1.02
N ALA A 118 0.88 -8.42 -0.25
CA ALA A 118 0.34 -7.60 -1.34
C ALA A 118 -0.61 -8.41 -2.21
N TYR A 119 -1.68 -7.75 -2.68
CA TYR A 119 -2.73 -8.31 -3.49
C TYR A 119 -2.78 -7.58 -4.83
N PHE A 120 -2.65 -8.33 -5.93
CA PHE A 120 -2.65 -7.79 -7.29
C PHE A 120 -3.92 -8.21 -7.99
N LYS A 121 -4.66 -7.23 -8.50
CA LYS A 121 -5.98 -7.42 -9.10
C LYS A 121 -6.01 -6.97 -10.55
N SER A 122 -6.86 -7.64 -11.32
CA SER A 122 -7.16 -7.32 -12.72
C SER A 122 -8.59 -7.76 -13.05
N MET A 123 -9.26 -7.06 -13.96
CA MET A 123 -10.59 -7.44 -14.47
C MET A 123 -10.56 -8.72 -15.33
N HIS A 124 -9.39 -9.03 -15.88
CA HIS A 124 -9.14 -10.24 -16.67
C HIS A 124 -8.17 -11.16 -15.95
N PRO A 125 -8.12 -12.47 -16.29
CA PRO A 125 -7.08 -13.36 -15.79
C PRO A 125 -5.70 -12.73 -15.93
N LEU A 126 -4.88 -12.80 -14.89
CA LEU A 126 -3.55 -12.19 -14.91
C LEU A 126 -2.69 -12.91 -15.94
N SER A 127 -2.14 -12.13 -16.87
CA SER A 127 -1.28 -12.61 -17.94
C SER A 127 0.07 -13.08 -17.40
N ALA A 128 0.81 -13.85 -18.22
CA ALA A 128 2.18 -14.24 -17.89
C ALA A 128 3.08 -13.02 -17.62
N ALA A 129 2.90 -11.91 -18.35
CA ALA A 129 3.65 -10.68 -18.16
C ALA A 129 3.34 -10.02 -16.79
N GLN A 130 2.07 -9.97 -16.38
CA GLN A 130 1.69 -9.49 -15.06
C GLN A 130 2.24 -10.41 -13.96
N LEU A 131 2.17 -11.72 -14.13
CA LEU A 131 2.72 -12.68 -13.17
C LEU A 131 4.25 -12.57 -13.05
N ALA A 132 4.95 -12.25 -14.13
CA ALA A 132 6.38 -11.97 -14.13
C ALA A 132 6.70 -10.64 -13.43
N ALA A 133 5.88 -9.60 -13.63
CA ALA A 133 6.00 -8.33 -12.91
C ALA A 133 5.77 -8.51 -11.41
N ILE A 134 4.75 -9.27 -11.00
CA ILE A 134 4.52 -9.65 -9.59
C ILE A 134 5.72 -10.44 -9.03
N GLY A 135 6.33 -11.28 -9.85
CA GLY A 135 7.43 -12.15 -9.46
C GLY A 135 8.69 -11.43 -8.97
N ARG A 136 8.85 -10.14 -9.27
CA ARG A 136 10.01 -9.32 -8.82
C ARG A 136 9.68 -8.35 -7.68
N VAL A 137 8.43 -8.36 -7.20
CA VAL A 137 8.02 -7.52 -6.08
C VAL A 137 8.62 -8.06 -4.79
N LEU A 138 9.16 -7.17 -3.97
CA LEU A 138 9.62 -7.48 -2.62
C LEU A 138 8.55 -7.05 -1.61
N LEU A 139 8.51 -7.76 -0.49
CA LEU A 139 7.71 -7.38 0.67
C LEU A 139 8.62 -7.21 1.86
N PHE A 140 8.50 -6.07 2.53
CA PHE A 140 9.10 -5.82 3.84
C PHE A 140 8.03 -5.92 4.93
N GLN A 141 8.45 -6.03 6.17
CA GLN A 141 7.57 -5.92 7.32
C GLN A 141 7.60 -4.51 7.90
N GLU A 142 6.51 -4.06 8.47
CA GLU A 142 6.50 -2.89 9.37
C GLU A 142 7.64 -3.01 10.41
N GLY A 143 8.45 -1.95 10.53
CA GLY A 143 9.65 -1.90 11.38
C GLY A 143 10.97 -2.27 10.69
N GLU A 144 10.94 -2.83 9.48
CA GLU A 144 12.14 -3.02 8.64
C GLU A 144 12.44 -1.75 7.83
N ASP A 145 13.73 -1.43 7.64
CA ASP A 145 14.14 -0.38 6.71
C ASP A 145 14.00 -0.90 5.26
N PRO A 146 13.09 -0.36 4.45
CA PRO A 146 12.90 -0.79 3.07
C PRO A 146 14.07 -0.38 2.13
N GLY A 147 14.98 0.49 2.58
CA GLY A 147 16.26 0.85 1.94
C GLY A 147 16.14 1.54 0.57
N ARG A 148 16.79 2.71 0.43
CA ARG A 148 16.88 3.48 -0.84
C ARG A 148 15.51 3.83 -1.46
N CYS A 149 14.55 4.18 -0.61
CA CYS A 149 13.23 4.63 -1.03
C CYS A 149 13.25 6.13 -1.35
N ASP A 150 12.49 6.55 -2.37
CA ASP A 150 12.23 7.98 -2.57
C ASP A 150 11.31 8.46 -1.43
N LEU A 151 11.68 9.54 -0.73
CA LEU A 151 10.98 10.04 0.48
C LEU A 151 9.48 10.28 0.22
N LYS A 152 9.08 10.59 -1.02
CA LYS A 152 7.67 10.76 -1.43
C LYS A 152 6.86 9.46 -1.45
N THR A 153 7.53 8.32 -1.32
CA THR A 153 6.94 6.98 -1.45
C THR A 153 6.88 6.23 -0.13
N ILE A 154 7.59 6.73 0.89
CA ILE A 154 7.65 6.13 2.22
C ILE A 154 6.41 6.55 2.98
N PHE A 155 5.57 5.59 3.34
CA PHE A 155 4.45 5.81 4.26
C PHE A 155 4.81 5.40 5.71
N SER A 156 6.10 5.39 6.04
CA SER A 156 6.57 5.13 7.40
C SER A 156 6.42 6.40 8.23
N TRP A 157 5.50 6.33 9.18
CA TRP A 157 5.49 7.01 10.48
C TRP A 157 6.37 8.27 10.58
N ASP A 158 5.75 9.44 10.43
CA ASP A 158 6.21 10.61 11.18
C ASP A 158 5.93 10.29 12.66
N PHE A 159 6.95 9.83 13.39
CA PHE A 159 6.98 10.04 14.82
C PHE A 159 7.51 11.47 15.01
N GLU A 160 6.66 12.36 15.52
CA GLU A 160 7.14 13.58 16.20
C GLU A 160 8.10 13.24 17.34
#